data_AF-A0A127JUZ3-F1
#
_entry.id   AF-A0A127JUZ3-F1
#
_cell.length_a   1.000
_cell.length_b   1.000
_cell.length_c   1.000
_cell.angle_alpha   90.00
_cell.angle_beta   90.00
_cell.angle_gamma   90.00
#
_symmetry.space_group_name_H-M   'P 1'
#
loop_
_entity.id
_entity.type
_entity.pdbx_description
1 polymer ?
#
loop_
_entity_poly.entity_id
_entity_poly.type
_entity_poly.pdbx_seq_one_letter_code
_entity_poly.pdbx_strand_id
1 'polypeptide(L)'
;MSKTLSACLLSLATAASLNASAAEPLARFEDAIGVQPLRAGGQPNAVLGVPPAGLPWVISRLTAAVSADGRINVDGRGLLLAGGDNIGTPAGQSVRARVACAGVFHDSELVPLDALGDFRIEGFVNPIPPNPCANPVLLIVNGNGAWFAAGIRKR
;
A
#
# COMPACT_ATOMS: atom_id res chain seq x y z
N MET A 1 63.82 12.62 -43.48
CA MET A 1 63.65 11.66 -42.37
C MET A 1 63.77 12.47 -41.09
N SER A 2 62.83 12.58 -40.15
CA SER A 2 61.78 11.69 -39.64
C SER A 2 60.66 12.56 -39.03
N LYS A 3 59.38 12.16 -39.19
CA LYS A 3 58.19 12.84 -38.63
C LYS A 3 57.89 12.27 -37.24
N THR A 4 57.84 13.10 -36.21
CA THR A 4 57.32 12.74 -34.88
C THR A 4 55.84 13.13 -34.78
N LEU A 5 54.96 12.12 -34.76
CA LEU A 5 53.54 12.25 -34.43
C LEU A 5 53.35 11.80 -32.98
N SER A 6 52.98 12.74 -32.11
CA SER A 6 52.67 12.48 -30.70
C SER A 6 51.19 12.06 -30.60
N ALA A 7 50.95 10.78 -30.29
CA ALA A 7 49.59 10.24 -30.11
C ALA A 7 49.13 10.47 -28.67
N CYS A 8 48.04 11.22 -28.50
CA CYS A 8 47.37 11.45 -27.22
C CYS A 8 46.45 10.24 -26.93
N LEU A 9 46.79 9.43 -25.93
CA LEU A 9 45.96 8.32 -25.45
C LEU A 9 44.86 8.87 -24.54
N LEU A 10 43.63 9.01 -25.06
CA LEU A 10 42.44 9.20 -24.24
C LEU A 10 41.92 7.84 -23.75
N SER A 11 42.02 7.60 -22.45
CA SER A 11 41.39 6.46 -21.78
C SER A 11 39.88 6.69 -21.66
N LEU A 12 39.07 5.96 -22.44
CA LEU A 12 37.61 5.91 -22.26
C LEU A 12 37.30 5.03 -21.04
N ALA A 13 36.94 5.65 -19.91
CA ALA A 13 36.32 4.95 -18.79
C ALA A 13 34.82 4.76 -19.10
N THR A 14 34.41 3.56 -19.49
CA THR A 14 32.99 3.20 -19.63
C THR A 14 32.39 3.02 -18.24
N ALA A 15 31.61 3.99 -17.78
CA ALA A 15 30.74 3.82 -16.62
C ALA A 15 29.62 2.83 -16.97
N ALA A 16 29.73 1.60 -16.50
CA ALA A 16 28.63 0.63 -16.57
C ALA A 16 27.54 1.10 -15.60
N SER A 17 26.43 1.61 -16.13
CA SER A 17 25.23 1.88 -15.35
C SER A 17 24.66 0.55 -14.86
N LEU A 18 24.84 0.24 -13.58
CA LEU A 18 24.10 -0.85 -12.92
C LEU A 18 22.63 -0.44 -12.87
N ASN A 19 21.87 -0.82 -13.89
CA ASN A 19 20.41 -0.78 -13.83
C ASN A 19 19.99 -1.85 -12.81
N ALA A 20 19.86 -1.45 -11.55
CA ALA A 20 19.14 -2.24 -10.56
C ALA A 20 17.68 -2.30 -11.04
N SER A 21 17.30 -3.37 -11.74
CA SER A 21 15.91 -3.64 -12.05
C SER A 21 15.21 -3.95 -10.73
N ALA A 22 14.58 -2.94 -10.13
CA ALA A 22 13.62 -3.19 -9.06
C ALA A 22 12.56 -4.12 -9.67
N ALA A 23 12.44 -5.35 -9.13
CA ALA A 23 11.43 -6.30 -9.58
C ALA A 23 10.06 -5.59 -9.59
N GLU A 24 9.31 -5.73 -10.67
CA GLU A 24 7.98 -5.14 -10.73
C GLU A 24 7.12 -5.70 -9.59
N PRO A 25 6.40 -4.84 -8.86
CA PRO A 25 5.54 -5.31 -7.79
C PRO A 25 4.37 -6.11 -8.35
N LEU A 26 4.01 -7.12 -7.59
CA LEU A 26 2.85 -8.00 -7.79
C LEU A 26 1.54 -7.21 -7.90
N ALA A 27 1.40 -6.14 -7.13
CA ALA A 27 0.27 -5.22 -7.20
C ALA A 27 0.68 -3.81 -6.75
N ARG A 28 0.11 -2.80 -7.41
CA ARG A 28 0.22 -1.39 -7.02
C ARG A 28 -1.18 -0.80 -6.80
N PHE A 29 -1.27 0.06 -5.81
CA PHE A 29 -2.47 0.83 -5.49
C PHE A 29 -2.11 2.30 -5.39
N GLU A 30 -2.94 3.15 -5.97
CA GLU A 30 -2.82 4.60 -5.95
C GLU A 30 -4.24 5.14 -5.75
N ASP A 31 -4.39 6.02 -4.75
CA ASP A 31 -5.65 6.46 -4.18
C ASP A 31 -6.39 5.38 -3.36
N ALA A 32 -7.40 5.84 -2.62
CA ALA A 32 -8.19 4.98 -1.75
C ALA A 32 -9.62 5.49 -1.56
N ILE A 33 -10.47 4.58 -1.09
CA ILE A 33 -11.86 4.79 -0.77
C ILE A 33 -12.01 4.60 0.74
N GLY A 34 -12.49 5.62 1.44
CA GLY A 34 -12.87 5.51 2.85
C GLY A 34 -14.19 4.74 3.04
N VAL A 35 -14.32 4.05 4.16
CA VAL A 35 -15.51 3.22 4.42
C VAL A 35 -16.76 4.07 4.68
N GLN A 36 -17.86 3.65 4.06
CA GLN A 36 -19.21 3.92 4.55
C GLN A 36 -19.73 2.62 5.15
N PRO A 37 -20.06 2.56 6.45
CA PRO A 37 -20.29 1.30 7.16
C PRO A 37 -21.53 0.55 6.68
N LEU A 38 -22.49 1.28 6.12
CA LEU A 38 -23.73 0.71 5.62
C LEU A 38 -23.82 0.94 4.12
N ARG A 39 -24.25 -0.09 3.40
CA ARG A 39 -24.73 0.05 2.01
C ARG A 39 -26.24 0.32 2.02
N ALA A 40 -26.80 0.58 0.83
CA ALA A 40 -28.24 0.77 0.67
C ALA A 40 -29.04 -0.35 1.36
N GLY A 41 -30.07 0.04 2.10
CA GLY A 41 -30.89 -0.89 2.89
C GLY A 41 -30.31 -1.29 4.26
N GLY A 42 -29.29 -0.58 4.77
CA GLY A 42 -28.78 -0.76 6.14
C GLY A 42 -27.95 -2.03 6.35
N GLN A 43 -27.51 -2.66 5.26
CA GLN A 43 -26.65 -3.85 5.34
C GLN A 43 -25.19 -3.45 5.58
N PRO A 44 -24.39 -4.24 6.31
CA PRO A 44 -22.96 -3.99 6.44
C PRO A 44 -22.29 -3.91 5.07
N ASN A 45 -21.46 -2.89 4.87
CA ASN A 45 -20.63 -2.76 3.67
C ASN A 45 -19.39 -3.67 3.77
N ALA A 46 -19.62 -4.99 3.77
CA ALA A 46 -18.53 -5.97 3.87
C ALA A 46 -17.81 -6.15 2.51
N VAL A 47 -16.48 -6.20 2.54
CA VAL A 47 -15.65 -6.45 1.34
C VAL A 47 -14.93 -7.78 1.52
N LEU A 48 -15.20 -8.75 0.63
CA LEU A 48 -14.66 -10.12 0.77
C LEU A 48 -14.96 -10.75 2.15
N GLY A 49 -16.10 -10.42 2.75
CA GLY A 49 -16.47 -10.86 4.10
C GLY A 49 -15.82 -10.06 5.24
N VAL A 50 -14.94 -9.11 4.94
CA VAL A 50 -14.34 -8.21 5.94
C VAL A 50 -15.38 -7.16 6.33
N PRO A 51 -15.78 -7.08 7.62
CA PRO A 51 -16.79 -6.12 8.06
C PRO A 51 -16.23 -4.69 8.03
N PRO A 52 -17.07 -3.68 7.80
CA PRO A 52 -16.66 -2.29 7.87
C PRO A 52 -16.38 -1.87 9.31
N ALA A 53 -15.51 -0.89 9.49
CA ALA A 53 -15.43 -0.17 10.75
C ALA A 53 -16.74 0.57 11.01
N GLY A 54 -17.27 0.51 12.24
CA GLY A 54 -18.66 0.87 12.55
C GLY A 54 -19.08 2.34 12.35
N LEU A 55 -18.18 3.23 11.97
CA LEU A 55 -18.45 4.62 11.62
C LEU A 55 -17.91 4.92 10.22
N PRO A 56 -18.38 5.98 9.53
CA PRO A 56 -17.75 6.42 8.30
C PRO A 56 -16.30 6.87 8.53
N TRP A 57 -15.41 6.56 7.60
CA TRP A 57 -14.04 7.06 7.58
C TRP A 57 -13.70 7.66 6.23
N VAL A 58 -12.81 8.65 6.24
CA VAL A 58 -12.19 9.21 5.04
C VAL A 58 -10.70 8.90 5.07
N ILE A 59 -10.11 8.86 3.89
CA ILE A 59 -8.66 8.81 3.69
C ILE A 59 -8.32 9.79 2.57
N SER A 60 -7.31 10.63 2.79
CA SER A 60 -6.95 11.69 1.83
C SER A 60 -6.09 11.16 0.69
N ARG A 61 -5.21 10.20 0.98
CA ARG A 61 -4.31 9.60 0.01
C ARG A 61 -3.87 8.22 0.49
N LEU A 62 -3.65 7.33 -0.47
CA LEU A 62 -2.98 6.07 -0.25
C LEU A 62 -2.06 5.78 -1.43
N THR A 63 -0.86 5.33 -1.16
CA THR A 63 -0.03 4.61 -2.13
C THR A 63 0.43 3.31 -1.50
N ALA A 64 0.37 2.22 -2.27
CA ALA A 64 0.84 0.93 -1.80
C ALA A 64 1.44 0.10 -2.93
N ALA A 65 2.45 -0.68 -2.59
CA ALA A 65 3.04 -1.67 -3.49
C ALA A 65 3.32 -2.95 -2.72
N VAL A 66 2.95 -4.08 -3.34
CA VAL A 66 3.23 -5.43 -2.83
C VAL A 66 4.13 -6.12 -3.84
N SER A 67 5.25 -6.65 -3.40
CA SER A 67 6.23 -7.35 -4.22
C SER A 67 5.97 -8.86 -4.21
N ALA A 68 6.51 -9.58 -5.20
CA ALA A 68 6.33 -11.04 -5.30
C ALA A 68 6.97 -11.83 -4.15
N ASP A 69 7.95 -11.25 -3.43
CA ASP A 69 8.56 -11.81 -2.21
C ASP A 69 7.73 -11.51 -0.93
N GLY A 70 6.56 -10.89 -1.07
CA GLY A 70 5.69 -10.50 0.04
C GLY A 70 6.07 -9.17 0.68
N ARG A 71 7.11 -8.47 0.23
CA ARG A 71 7.43 -7.14 0.73
C ARG A 71 6.30 -6.17 0.43
N ILE A 72 5.92 -5.38 1.41
CA ILE A 72 4.88 -4.36 1.28
C ILE A 72 5.39 -3.00 1.73
N ASN A 73 5.05 -1.97 0.97
CA ASN A 73 5.19 -0.58 1.37
C ASN A 73 3.83 0.11 1.23
N VAL A 74 3.37 0.78 2.29
CA VAL A 74 2.13 1.56 2.31
C VAL A 74 2.41 2.92 2.93
N ASP A 75 1.97 3.97 2.24
CA ASP A 75 1.92 5.34 2.74
C ASP A 75 0.47 5.81 2.67
N GLY A 76 -0.18 5.94 3.83
CA GLY A 76 -1.55 6.36 3.98
C GLY A 76 -1.65 7.66 4.75
N ARG A 77 -2.47 8.59 4.25
CA ARG A 77 -2.59 9.94 4.81
C ARG A 77 -4.01 10.31 5.17
N GLY A 78 -4.19 10.94 6.32
CA GLY A 78 -5.48 11.50 6.74
C GLY A 78 -6.58 10.46 6.87
N LEU A 79 -6.29 9.29 7.46
CA LEU A 79 -7.30 8.29 7.80
C LEU A 79 -8.04 8.73 9.08
N LEU A 80 -9.22 9.32 8.92
CA LEU A 80 -9.94 10.00 9.99
C LEU A 80 -11.42 9.62 10.01
N LEU A 81 -12.02 9.68 11.21
CA LEU A 81 -13.47 9.56 11.36
C LEU A 81 -14.19 10.62 10.52
N ALA A 82 -15.21 10.20 9.79
CA ALA A 82 -16.06 11.06 8.97
C ALA A 82 -17.50 11.13 9.50
N GLY A 83 -17.71 10.72 10.76
CA GLY A 83 -18.98 10.81 11.46
C GLY A 83 -18.86 10.57 12.96
N GLY A 84 -19.94 10.81 13.69
CA GLY A 84 -19.99 10.74 15.15
C GLY A 84 -19.32 11.93 15.85
N ASP A 85 -19.34 11.92 17.18
CA ASP A 85 -18.88 13.06 18.00
C ASP A 85 -17.36 13.30 17.91
N ASN A 86 -16.58 12.28 17.54
CA ASN A 86 -15.13 12.33 17.38
C ASN A 86 -14.69 12.53 15.91
N ILE A 87 -15.55 13.11 15.06
CA ILE A 87 -15.26 13.39 13.65
C ILE A 87 -13.94 14.17 13.48
N GLY A 88 -13.19 13.83 12.43
CA GLY A 88 -11.90 14.46 12.12
C GLY A 88 -10.72 13.96 12.96
N THR A 89 -10.89 12.89 13.75
CA THR A 89 -9.83 12.31 14.59
C THR A 89 -9.45 10.90 14.14
N PRO A 90 -8.23 10.42 14.46
CA PRO A 90 -7.79 9.05 14.20
C PRO A 90 -8.35 8.03 15.21
N ALA A 91 -9.11 8.49 16.22
CA ALA A 91 -9.72 7.67 17.28
C ALA A 91 -8.78 6.65 17.95
N GLY A 92 -7.49 6.99 18.08
CA GLY A 92 -6.47 6.12 18.68
C GLY A 92 -6.32 4.76 18.00
N GLN A 93 -6.66 4.65 16.71
CA GLN A 93 -6.61 3.38 15.99
C GLN A 93 -5.18 3.00 15.60
N SER A 94 -5.02 1.69 15.40
CA SER A 94 -3.87 1.11 14.70
C SER A 94 -4.38 0.30 13.53
N VAL A 95 -3.63 0.30 12.43
CA VAL A 95 -4.01 -0.30 11.16
C VAL A 95 -2.95 -1.25 10.63
N ARG A 96 -3.39 -2.20 9.80
CA ARG A 96 -2.51 -3.02 8.96
C ARG A 96 -3.04 -3.04 7.54
N ALA A 97 -2.17 -3.36 6.61
CA ALA A 97 -2.55 -3.68 5.25
C ALA A 97 -2.96 -5.16 5.16
N ARG A 98 -4.14 -5.39 4.61
CA ARG A 98 -4.67 -6.71 4.25
C ARG A 98 -4.79 -6.79 2.74
N VAL A 99 -3.92 -7.57 2.12
CA VAL A 99 -3.96 -7.83 0.68
C VAL A 99 -4.71 -9.13 0.45
N ALA A 100 -5.62 -9.16 -0.51
CA ALA A 100 -6.28 -10.38 -0.94
C ALA A 100 -5.85 -10.78 -2.35
N CYS A 101 -5.47 -12.03 -2.54
CA CYS A 101 -5.24 -12.65 -3.85
C CYS A 101 -6.23 -13.80 -4.02
N ALA A 102 -7.11 -13.72 -5.02
CA ALA A 102 -8.23 -14.67 -5.20
C ALA A 102 -9.07 -14.90 -3.93
N GLY A 103 -9.20 -13.88 -3.07
CA GLY A 103 -9.94 -13.95 -1.80
C GLY A 103 -9.15 -14.50 -0.60
N VAL A 104 -7.90 -14.93 -0.78
CA VAL A 104 -7.02 -15.35 0.32
C VAL A 104 -6.28 -14.14 0.87
N PHE A 105 -6.30 -13.95 2.19
CA PHE A 105 -5.72 -12.79 2.85
C PHE A 105 -4.24 -12.95 3.22
N HIS A 106 -3.52 -11.85 3.11
CA HIS A 106 -2.10 -11.67 3.41
C HIS A 106 -1.96 -10.37 4.20
N ASP A 107 -1.59 -10.46 5.48
CA ASP A 107 -1.60 -9.34 6.41
C ASP A 107 -0.20 -8.84 6.74
N SER A 108 0.00 -7.52 6.77
CA SER A 108 1.21 -6.89 7.31
C SER A 108 1.18 -6.81 8.84
N GLU A 109 2.24 -6.28 9.47
CA GLU A 109 2.17 -5.82 10.86
C GLU A 109 1.17 -4.67 11.08
N LEU A 110 0.82 -4.45 12.36
CA LEU A 110 -0.05 -3.37 12.81
C LEU A 110 0.80 -2.14 13.17
N VAL A 111 0.40 -0.97 12.69
CA VAL A 111 1.06 0.31 12.99
C VAL A 111 0.02 1.30 13.55
N PRO A 112 0.39 2.13 14.54
CA PRO A 112 -0.52 3.17 15.03
C PRO A 112 -0.73 4.26 13.96
N LEU A 113 -1.94 4.84 13.95
CA LEU A 113 -2.16 6.13 13.29
C LEU A 113 -1.51 7.24 14.12
N ASP A 114 -0.92 8.23 13.46
CA ASP A 114 -0.49 9.44 14.15
C ASP A 114 -1.66 10.40 14.42
N ALA A 115 -1.36 11.57 14.99
CA ALA A 115 -2.36 12.57 15.34
C ALA A 115 -3.15 13.13 14.14
N LEU A 116 -2.59 13.03 12.92
CA LEU A 116 -3.22 13.46 11.67
C LEU A 116 -3.91 12.31 10.93
N GLY A 117 -3.89 11.09 11.49
CA GLY A 117 -4.41 9.89 10.82
C GLY A 117 -3.46 9.36 9.75
N ASP A 118 -2.21 9.78 9.76
CA ASP A 118 -1.20 9.30 8.83
C ASP A 118 -0.57 8.00 9.36
N PHE A 119 -0.13 7.14 8.45
CA PHE A 119 0.54 5.89 8.78
C PHE A 119 1.45 5.43 7.65
N ARG A 120 2.50 4.69 8.05
CA ARG A 120 3.43 4.05 7.12
C ARG A 120 3.65 2.60 7.54
N ILE A 121 3.58 1.70 6.57
CA ILE A 121 3.83 0.26 6.76
C ILE A 121 4.95 -0.13 5.80
N GLU A 122 6.07 -0.57 6.36
CA GLU A 122 7.22 -1.09 5.60
C GLU A 122 7.61 -2.43 6.20
N GLY A 123 7.28 -3.51 5.49
CA GLY A 123 7.44 -4.84 6.05
C GLY A 123 7.11 -5.93 5.05
N PHE A 124 6.54 -7.02 5.57
CA PHE A 124 6.13 -8.17 4.77
C PHE A 124 4.69 -8.55 5.10
N VAL A 125 3.95 -8.97 4.09
CA VAL A 125 2.68 -9.65 4.30
C VAL A 125 2.89 -11.14 4.57
N ASN A 126 2.10 -11.69 5.47
CA ASN A 126 2.12 -13.12 5.79
C ASN A 126 0.69 -13.70 5.75
N PRO A 127 0.48 -14.87 5.11
CA PRO A 127 1.44 -15.61 4.27
C PRO A 127 1.89 -14.82 3.04
N ILE A 128 2.97 -15.23 2.37
CA ILE A 128 3.42 -14.58 1.11
C ILE A 128 2.36 -14.82 0.01
N PRO A 129 1.93 -13.79 -0.73
CA PRO A 129 1.00 -13.93 -1.85
C PRO A 129 1.52 -14.79 -3.00
N PRO A 130 0.64 -15.52 -3.71
CA PRO A 130 1.03 -16.21 -4.93
C PRO A 130 1.43 -15.21 -6.02
N ASN A 131 2.36 -15.63 -6.90
CA ASN A 131 2.73 -14.89 -8.11
C ASN A 131 2.34 -15.74 -9.35
N PRO A 132 1.34 -15.31 -10.15
CA PRO A 132 0.65 -14.02 -10.09
C PRO A 132 -0.43 -13.95 -8.99
N CYS A 133 -0.68 -12.73 -8.50
CA CYS A 133 -1.80 -12.44 -7.61
C CYS A 133 -3.04 -12.14 -8.45
N ALA A 134 -3.98 -13.09 -8.47
CA ALA A 134 -5.24 -12.91 -9.19
C ALA A 134 -6.15 -11.93 -8.43
N ASN A 135 -6.67 -10.92 -9.14
CA ASN A 135 -7.63 -9.92 -8.63
C ASN A 135 -7.22 -9.30 -7.28
N PRO A 136 -6.07 -8.60 -7.22
CA PRO A 136 -5.56 -8.03 -5.97
C PRO A 136 -6.53 -7.00 -5.39
N VAL A 137 -6.87 -7.15 -4.11
CA VAL A 137 -7.63 -6.17 -3.32
C VAL A 137 -6.78 -5.76 -2.13
N LEU A 138 -6.68 -4.47 -1.84
CA LEU A 138 -6.03 -3.95 -0.65
C LEU A 138 -7.08 -3.32 0.27
N LEU A 139 -7.10 -3.77 1.53
CA LEU A 139 -7.85 -3.15 2.61
C LEU A 139 -6.88 -2.65 3.67
N ILE A 140 -7.19 -1.50 4.25
CA ILE A 140 -6.59 -1.01 5.49
C ILE A 140 -7.56 -1.37 6.61
N VAL A 141 -7.13 -2.24 7.52
CA VAL A 141 -7.99 -2.82 8.57
C VAL A 141 -7.43 -2.54 9.96
N ASN A 142 -8.29 -2.48 10.96
CA ASN A 142 -7.86 -2.36 12.36
C ASN A 142 -7.36 -3.70 12.93
N GLY A 143 -6.91 -3.68 14.19
CA GLY A 143 -6.48 -4.88 14.91
C GLY A 143 -7.54 -5.99 15.02
N ASN A 144 -8.82 -5.64 14.97
CA ASN A 144 -9.95 -6.57 15.01
C ASN A 144 -10.39 -7.04 13.62
N GLY A 145 -9.72 -6.57 12.56
CA GLY A 145 -9.99 -6.95 11.18
C GLY A 145 -11.16 -6.21 10.53
N ALA A 146 -11.64 -5.10 11.06
CA ALA A 146 -12.64 -4.25 10.39
C ALA A 146 -11.97 -3.25 9.44
N TRP A 147 -12.51 -3.06 8.23
CA TRP A 147 -11.88 -2.21 7.22
C TRP A 147 -12.27 -0.73 7.33
N PHE A 148 -11.27 0.14 7.20
CA PHE A 148 -11.42 1.60 7.19
C PHE A 148 -11.31 2.20 5.79
N ALA A 149 -10.43 1.64 4.96
CA ALA A 149 -10.19 2.11 3.61
C ALA A 149 -9.86 0.94 2.68
N ALA A 150 -10.11 1.13 1.39
CA ALA A 150 -9.72 0.22 0.32
C ALA A 150 -8.85 0.94 -0.70
N GLY A 151 -7.74 0.32 -1.11
CA GLY A 151 -6.85 0.88 -2.14
C GLY A 151 -7.43 0.72 -3.55
N ILE A 152 -7.24 1.72 -4.40
CA ILE A 152 -7.63 1.66 -5.82
C ILE A 152 -6.45 1.10 -6.61
N ARG A 153 -6.68 0.02 -7.37
CA ARG A 153 -5.62 -0.63 -8.15
C ARG A 153 -5.11 0.31 -9.25
N LYS A 154 -3.80 0.57 -9.26
CA LYS A 154 -3.13 1.27 -10.35
C LYS A 154 -3.10 0.35 -11.58
N ARG A 155 -3.66 0.82 -12.70
CA ARG A 155 -3.68 0.10 -13.98
C ARG A 155 -2.51 0.47 -14.86
#